data_AF-A0A537JKH5-F1
#
_entry.id   AF-A0A537JKH5-F1
#
_cell.length_a   1.000
_cell.length_b   1.000
_cell.length_c   1.000
_cell.angle_alpha   90.00
_cell.angle_beta   90.00
_cell.angle_gamma   90.00
#
_symmetry.space_group_name_H-M   'P 1'
#
loop_
_entity.id
_entity.type
_entity.pdbx_description
1 polymer ?
#
loop_
_entity_poly.entity_id
_entity_poly.type
_entity_poly.pdbx_seq_one_letter_code
_entity_poly.pdbx_strand_id
1 'polypeptide(L)'
;MAIGVERIPAGIRVPSAMPRMVRVHQRFPRPRLDDVPAAVRAEMRRLDLRTRVRPRARIAVTAGSRGIRDIVPVLRTVVDELRTAGADPLLIAAMGSHGGGTDEGQRRLLEHLGITP
;
A
#
# COMPACT_ATOMS: atom_id res chain seq x y z
N MET A 1 8.05 4.19 17.51
CA MET A 1 8.00 5.63 17.21
C MET A 1 6.90 6.23 18.08
N ALA A 2 7.26 6.78 19.24
CA ALA A 2 6.31 7.50 20.07
C ALA A 2 5.99 8.83 19.38
N ILE A 3 4.71 9.13 19.18
CA ILE A 3 4.29 10.45 18.72
C ILE A 3 4.55 11.37 19.90
N GLY A 4 5.64 12.12 19.87
CA GLY A 4 6.02 13.05 20.93
C GLY A 4 4.98 14.17 21.03
N VAL A 5 4.01 14.03 21.94
CA VAL A 5 3.15 15.13 22.40
C VAL A 5 3.89 15.87 23.52
N GLU A 6 5.03 16.47 23.19
CA GLU A 6 5.81 17.20 24.20
C GLU A 6 5.08 18.48 24.66
N ARG A 7 4.23 19.07 23.81
CA ARG A 7 3.35 20.20 24.15
C ARG A 7 2.05 20.19 23.34
N ILE A 8 0.94 20.41 24.02
CA ILE A 8 -0.36 20.69 23.39
C ILE A 8 -0.36 22.17 22.94
N PRO A 9 -0.66 22.48 21.66
CA PRO A 9 -0.75 23.85 21.18
C PRO A 9 -1.67 24.74 22.04
N ALA A 10 -1.30 26.01 22.20
CA ALA A 10 -2.13 26.99 22.90
C ALA A 10 -3.54 27.07 22.30
N GLY A 11 -4.57 27.07 23.15
CA GLY A 11 -5.98 27.12 22.74
C GLY A 11 -6.67 25.75 22.58
N ILE A 12 -5.94 24.63 22.63
CA ILE A 12 -6.56 23.30 22.66
C ILE A 12 -6.93 22.94 24.12
N ARG A 13 -8.23 22.82 24.40
CA ARG A 13 -8.71 22.25 25.67
C ARG A 13 -8.61 20.73 25.62
N VAL A 14 -7.77 20.17 26.49
CA VAL A 14 -7.79 18.74 26.77
C VAL A 14 -8.78 18.47 27.90
N PRO A 15 -9.72 17.53 27.73
CA PRO A 15 -10.63 17.14 28.81
C PRO A 15 -9.84 16.71 30.05
N SER A 16 -10.29 17.13 31.23
CA SER A 16 -9.69 16.75 32.52
C SER A 16 -9.83 15.26 32.83
N ALA A 17 -10.73 14.57 32.13
CA ALA A 17 -10.88 13.13 32.17
C ALA A 17 -11.16 12.60 30.77
N MET A 18 -10.60 11.43 30.46
CA MET A 18 -10.99 10.68 29.27
C MET A 18 -12.47 10.29 29.36
N PRO A 19 -13.20 10.24 28.23
CA PRO A 19 -14.57 9.75 28.21
C PRO A 19 -14.61 8.29 28.70
N ARG A 20 -15.80 7.83 29.12
CA ARG A 20 -16.00 6.41 29.46
C ARG A 20 -15.65 5.55 28.25
N MET A 21 -14.55 4.80 28.34
CA MET A 21 -14.13 3.86 27.32
C MET A 21 -14.80 2.50 27.57
N VAL A 22 -15.19 1.82 26.49
CA VAL A 22 -15.71 0.45 26.54
C VAL A 22 -14.84 -0.44 25.66
N ARG A 23 -14.72 -1.72 26.03
CA ARG A 23 -13.99 -2.69 25.22
C ARG A 23 -14.86 -3.11 24.03
N VAL A 24 -14.34 -2.93 22.83
CA VAL A 24 -14.96 -3.42 21.58
C VAL A 24 -14.11 -4.57 21.06
N HIS A 25 -14.76 -5.66 20.64
CA HIS A 25 -14.12 -6.74 19.92
C HIS A 25 -14.70 -6.84 18.52
N GLN A 26 -13.89 -6.53 17.51
CA GLN A 26 -14.31 -6.56 16.11
C GLN A 26 -13.86 -7.85 15.44
N ARG A 27 -14.82 -8.59 14.87
CA ARG A 27 -14.54 -9.76 14.04
C ARG A 27 -14.73 -9.36 12.57
N PHE A 28 -13.65 -9.41 11.81
CA PHE A 28 -13.68 -9.22 10.36
C PHE A 28 -13.67 -10.58 9.66
N PRO A 29 -14.40 -10.74 8.55
CA PRO A 29 -14.15 -11.84 7.63
C PRO A 29 -12.67 -11.87 7.25
N ARG A 30 -12.07 -13.07 7.26
CA ARG A 30 -10.67 -13.29 6.85
C ARG A 30 -10.63 -14.29 5.70
N PRO A 31 -11.18 -13.94 4.52
CA PRO A 31 -11.05 -14.79 3.34
C PRO A 31 -9.56 -15.01 3.07
N ARG A 32 -9.23 -16.23 2.63
CA ARG A 32 -7.87 -16.63 2.28
C ARG A 32 -7.82 -17.00 0.82
N LEU A 33 -6.70 -16.66 0.20
CA LEU A 33 -6.32 -17.13 -1.12
C LEU A 33 -5.14 -18.06 -0.93
N ASP A 34 -5.19 -19.23 -1.54
CA ASP A 34 -4.10 -20.19 -1.47
C ASP A 34 -2.96 -19.81 -2.43
N ASP A 35 -3.31 -19.20 -3.58
CA ASP A 35 -2.38 -18.70 -4.58
C ASP A 35 -2.72 -17.25 -4.96
N VAL A 36 -2.04 -16.31 -4.29
CA VAL A 36 -2.19 -14.86 -4.53
C VAL A 36 -1.79 -14.49 -5.97
N PRO A 37 -0.63 -14.91 -6.52
CA PRO A 37 -0.29 -14.67 -7.92
C PRO A 37 -1.36 -15.14 -8.92
N ALA A 38 -1.91 -16.35 -8.75
CA ALA A 38 -2.96 -16.85 -9.64
C ALA A 38 -4.22 -15.99 -9.59
N ALA A 39 -4.65 -15.58 -8.39
CA ALA A 39 -5.80 -14.70 -8.21
C ALA A 39 -5.56 -13.32 -8.86
N VAL A 40 -4.37 -12.73 -8.69
CA VAL A 40 -4.02 -11.45 -9.33
C VAL A 40 -4.02 -11.57 -10.85
N ARG A 41 -3.46 -12.63 -11.42
CA ARG A 41 -3.52 -12.88 -12.87
C ARG A 41 -4.95 -13.02 -13.37
N ALA A 42 -5.81 -13.72 -12.64
CA ALA A 42 -7.21 -13.86 -12.98
C ALA A 42 -7.91 -12.49 -13.06
N GLU A 43 -7.68 -11.61 -12.10
CA GLU A 43 -8.24 -10.25 -12.11
C GLU A 43 -7.64 -9.38 -13.22
N MET A 44 -6.32 -9.44 -13.44
CA MET A 44 -5.62 -8.67 -14.48
C MET A 44 -6.11 -9.04 -15.89
N ARG A 45 -6.42 -10.32 -16.15
CA ARG A 45 -6.97 -10.78 -17.44
C ARG A 45 -8.28 -10.08 -17.81
N ARG A 46 -9.11 -9.72 -16.81
CA ARG A 46 -10.39 -9.03 -17.02
C ARG A 46 -10.23 -7.60 -17.55
N LEU A 47 -9.03 -7.05 -17.50
CA LEU A 47 -8.73 -5.69 -17.96
C LEU A 47 -8.45 -5.62 -19.47
N ASP A 48 -8.31 -6.77 -20.15
CA ASP A 48 -7.98 -6.87 -21.58
C ASP A 48 -6.78 -6.00 -21.98
N LEU A 49 -5.72 -6.02 -21.16
CA LEU A 49 -4.59 -5.09 -21.25
C LEU A 49 -3.97 -5.02 -22.65
N ARG A 50 -3.93 -6.14 -23.39
CA ARG A 50 -3.40 -6.19 -24.77
C ARG A 50 -4.11 -5.25 -25.74
N THR A 51 -5.37 -4.90 -25.48
CA THR A 51 -6.16 -3.98 -26.32
C THR A 51 -6.09 -2.52 -25.84
N ARG A 52 -5.62 -2.29 -24.61
CA ARG A 52 -5.65 -0.97 -23.95
C ARG A 52 -4.28 -0.35 -23.73
N VAL A 53 -3.25 -1.19 -23.59
CA VAL A 53 -1.88 -0.79 -23.31
C VAL A 53 -1.15 -0.63 -24.62
N ARG A 54 -0.66 0.58 -24.87
CA ARG A 54 0.23 0.84 -26.02
C ARG A 54 1.59 0.18 -25.78
N PRO A 55 2.26 -0.34 -26.82
CA PRO A 55 3.64 -0.81 -26.71
C PRO A 55 4.53 0.28 -26.10
N ARG A 56 5.40 -0.12 -25.16
CA ARG A 56 6.29 0.76 -24.38
C ARG A 56 5.58 1.84 -23.58
N ALA A 57 4.30 1.64 -23.25
CA ALA A 57 3.59 2.55 -22.36
C ALA A 57 4.27 2.53 -20.98
N ARG A 58 4.70 3.70 -20.52
CA ARG A 58 5.27 3.85 -19.18
C ARG A 58 4.14 3.93 -18.15
N ILE A 59 4.04 2.93 -17.28
CA ILE A 59 2.90 2.78 -16.34
C ILE A 59 3.40 2.81 -14.91
N ALA A 60 2.89 3.75 -14.11
CA ALA A 60 3.20 3.80 -12.68
C ALA A 60 2.29 2.86 -11.89
N VAL A 61 2.88 1.92 -11.16
CA VAL A 61 2.22 1.02 -10.22
C VAL A 61 2.45 1.56 -8.81
N THR A 62 1.37 1.88 -8.10
CA THR A 62 1.46 2.51 -6.78
C THR A 62 1.61 1.48 -5.66
N ALA A 63 2.61 1.67 -4.81
CA ALA A 63 2.82 0.90 -3.59
C ALA A 63 2.39 1.72 -2.36
N GLY A 64 1.54 1.13 -1.52
CA GLY A 64 1.07 1.72 -0.28
C GLY A 64 1.50 0.91 0.95
N SER A 65 1.27 1.44 2.16
CA SER A 65 1.66 0.80 3.44
C SER A 65 0.48 0.38 4.32
N ARG A 66 -0.72 0.26 3.76
CA ARG A 66 -1.96 -0.03 4.52
C ARG A 66 -2.23 -1.52 4.77
N GLY A 67 -1.18 -2.31 5.03
CA GLY A 67 -1.29 -3.66 5.60
C GLY A 67 -1.82 -4.74 4.66
N ILE A 68 -1.44 -4.73 3.38
CA ILE A 68 -1.68 -5.86 2.47
C ILE A 68 -0.67 -6.96 2.82
N ARG A 69 -1.14 -8.09 3.36
CA ARG A 69 -0.27 -9.21 3.81
C ARG A 69 0.74 -9.62 2.74
N ASP A 70 0.25 -9.83 1.52
CA ASP A 70 1.01 -10.40 0.41
C ASP A 70 1.34 -9.30 -0.62
N ILE A 71 1.70 -8.10 -0.16
CA ILE A 71 1.91 -6.95 -1.05
C ILE A 71 2.99 -7.19 -2.12
N VAL A 72 4.09 -7.86 -1.76
CA VAL A 72 5.19 -8.14 -2.69
C VAL A 72 4.75 -9.07 -3.84
N PRO A 73 4.16 -10.25 -3.61
CA PRO A 73 3.70 -11.10 -4.71
C PRO A 73 2.56 -10.45 -5.51
N VAL A 74 1.70 -9.63 -4.89
CA VAL A 74 0.69 -8.85 -5.64
C VAL A 74 1.37 -7.88 -6.62
N LEU A 75 2.24 -7.01 -6.12
CA LEU A 75 2.90 -5.99 -6.94
C LEU A 75 3.77 -6.61 -8.04
N ARG A 76 4.53 -7.66 -7.71
CA ARG A 76 5.35 -8.40 -8.68
C ARG A 76 4.49 -8.96 -9.81
N THR A 77 3.39 -9.64 -9.47
CA THR A 77 2.49 -10.24 -10.47
C THR A 77 1.86 -9.16 -11.36
N VAL A 78 1.44 -8.02 -10.80
CA VAL A 78 0.91 -6.89 -11.58
C VAL A 78 1.96 -6.36 -12.56
N VAL A 79 3.20 -6.15 -12.10
CA VAL A 79 4.31 -5.67 -12.93
C VAL A 79 4.60 -6.66 -14.06
N ASP A 80 4.61 -7.96 -13.80
CA ASP A 80 4.88 -8.99 -14.80
C ASP A 80 3.76 -9.07 -15.87
N GLU A 81 2.49 -8.95 -15.47
CA GLU A 81 1.36 -8.90 -16.41
C GLU A 81 1.41 -7.63 -17.29
N LEU A 82 1.81 -6.48 -16.74
CA LEU A 82 1.99 -5.24 -17.51
C LEU A 82 3.16 -5.37 -18.51
N ARG A 83 4.29 -5.95 -18.10
CA ARG A 83 5.42 -6.24 -19.00
C ARG A 83 5.01 -7.21 -20.12
N THR A 84 4.23 -8.23 -19.79
CA THR A 84 3.68 -9.20 -20.75
C THR A 84 2.75 -8.53 -21.76
N ALA A 85 2.05 -7.47 -21.36
CA ALA A 85 1.23 -6.64 -22.24
C ALA A 85 2.07 -5.62 -23.06
N GLY A 86 3.39 -5.60 -22.92
CA GLY A 86 4.29 -4.71 -23.67
C GLY A 86 4.49 -3.33 -23.04
N ALA A 87 4.13 -3.13 -21.77
CA ALA A 87 4.39 -1.89 -21.03
C ALA A 87 5.79 -1.85 -20.39
N ASP A 88 6.20 -0.65 -20.00
CA ASP A 88 7.38 -0.35 -19.20
C ASP A 88 6.95 0.14 -17.79
N PRO A 89 6.56 -0.78 -16.87
CA PRO A 89 6.06 -0.40 -15.56
C PRO A 89 7.18 0.09 -14.62
N LEU A 90 6.83 1.04 -13.75
CA LEU A 90 7.65 1.45 -12.60
C LEU A 90 6.83 1.44 -11.32
N LEU A 91 7.45 1.08 -10.20
CA LEU A 91 6.84 1.18 -8.89
C LEU A 91 7.07 2.58 -8.31
N ILE A 92 6.02 3.19 -7.79
CA ILE A 92 6.08 4.48 -7.10
C ILE A 92 5.44 4.38 -5.71
N ALA A 93 6.01 5.08 -4.73
CA ALA A 93 5.39 5.20 -3.42
C ALA A 93 4.14 6.10 -3.50
N ALA A 94 3.02 5.65 -2.96
CA ALA A 94 1.76 6.41 -2.89
C ALA A 94 1.24 6.46 -1.45
N MET A 95 2.04 7.04 -0.57
CA MET A 95 1.87 6.90 0.88
C MET A 95 1.60 8.21 1.64
N GLY A 96 1.65 9.36 0.96
CA GLY A 96 1.40 10.67 1.57
C GLY A 96 2.42 11.00 2.66
N SER A 97 1.94 11.40 3.85
CA SER A 97 2.79 11.79 4.99
C SER A 97 3.49 10.61 5.70
N HIS A 98 3.17 9.36 5.35
CA HIS A 98 3.90 8.21 5.88
C HIS A 98 5.39 8.31 5.54
N GLY A 99 6.25 7.92 6.49
CA GLY A 99 7.69 8.12 6.35
C GLY A 99 8.09 9.60 6.47
N GLY A 100 7.22 10.44 7.02
CA GLY A 100 7.43 11.89 7.12
C GLY A 100 7.30 12.61 5.78
N GLY A 101 6.75 11.97 4.74
CA GLY A 101 6.63 12.57 3.41
C GLY A 101 7.96 12.81 2.67
N THR A 102 9.06 12.26 3.19
CA THR A 102 10.39 12.39 2.60
C THR A 102 10.73 11.17 1.75
N ASP A 103 11.55 11.34 0.71
CA ASP A 103 12.00 10.24 -0.15
C ASP A 103 12.65 9.11 0.65
N GLU A 104 13.54 9.46 1.59
CA GLU A 104 14.25 8.48 2.38
C GLU A 104 13.33 7.75 3.37
N GLY A 105 12.42 8.48 4.01
CA GLY A 105 11.46 7.87 4.91
C GLY A 105 10.46 6.96 4.20
N GLN A 106 10.04 7.31 2.99
CA GLN A 106 9.20 6.44 2.16
C GLN A 106 9.98 5.21 1.70
N ARG A 107 11.24 5.36 1.27
CA ARG A 107 12.11 4.24 0.88
C ARG A 107 12.28 3.24 2.02
N ARG A 108 12.62 3.71 3.23
CA ARG A 108 12.77 2.83 4.41
C ARG A 108 11.49 2.07 4.76
N LEU A 109 10.32 2.68 4.55
CA LEU A 109 9.04 2.01 4.78
C LEU A 109 8.76 0.95 3.71
N LEU A 110 9.03 1.24 2.44
CA LEU A 110 8.91 0.25 1.37
C LEU A 110 9.86 -0.93 1.59
N GLU A 111 11.10 -0.68 2.00
CA GLU A 111 12.07 -1.73 2.36
C GLU A 111 11.55 -2.63 3.48
N HIS A 112 10.94 -2.07 4.52
CA HIS A 112 10.31 -2.84 5.59
C HIS A 112 9.14 -3.71 5.11
N LEU A 113 8.49 -3.34 4.00
CA LEU A 113 7.45 -4.14 3.35
C LEU A 113 8.02 -5.18 2.37
N GLY A 114 9.35 -5.27 2.25
CA GLY A 114 10.03 -6.13 1.28
C GLY A 114 10.02 -5.59 -0.15
N ILE A 115 9.73 -4.29 -0.32
CA ILE A 115 9.74 -3.60 -1.62
C ILE A 115 11.06 -2.82 -1.71
N THR A 116 12.02 -3.38 -2.44
CA THR A 116 13.35 -2.80 -2.63
C THR A 116 13.52 -2.25 -4.05
N PRO A 117 14.46 -1.31 -4.28
CA PRO A 117 14.84 -0.87 -5.63
C PRO A 117 15.26 -2.01 -6.56
#